data_AF-A0A0U1DDX3-F1
#
_entry.id   AF-A0A0U1DDX3-F1
#
_cell.length_a   1.000
_cell.length_b   1.000
_cell.length_c   1.000
_cell.angle_alpha   90.00
_cell.angle_beta   90.00
_cell.angle_gamma   90.00
#
_symmetry.space_group_name_H-M   'P 1'
#
loop_
_entity.id
_entity.type
_entity.pdbx_description
1 polymer ?
#
loop_
_entity_poly.entity_id
_entity_poly.type
_entity_poly.pdbx_seq_one_letter_code
_entity_poly.pdbx_strand_id
1 'polypeptide(L)' 'MEVGEPANLTVIDPDASWTVEGDALASRSDNTPFESMTLPATVTATLLRGRITALDGKAAAAKPWGSAP' A
#
# COMPACT_ATOMS: atom_id res chain seq x y z
N MET A 1 -13.52 12.96 -4.45
CA MET A 1 -13.60 13.04 -2.99
C MET A 1 -14.72 14.00 -2.68
N GLU A 2 -15.89 13.45 -2.34
CA GLU A 2 -17.07 14.23 -2.02
C GLU A 2 -17.62 13.83 -0.64
N VAL A 3 -18.39 14.75 -0.05
CA VAL A 3 -19.05 14.48 1.23
C VAL A 3 -20.08 13.37 1.04
N GLY A 4 -20.02 12.36 1.89
CA GLY A 4 -20.92 11.20 1.85
C GLY A 4 -20.39 10.00 1.07
N GLU A 5 -19.31 10.16 0.30
CA GLU A 5 -18.64 9.02 -0.36
C GLU A 5 -17.85 8.17 0.63
N PRO A 6 -17.71 6.85 0.40
CA PRO A 6 -16.79 6.02 1.18
C PRO A 6 -15.36 6.56 1.11
N ALA A 7 -14.69 6.66 2.26
CA ALA A 7 -13.32 7.14 2.36
C ALA A 7 -12.30 6.10 1.84
N ASN A 8 -12.21 5.96 0.52
CA ASN A 8 -11.20 5.19 -0.19
C ASN A 8 -10.07 6.13 -0.61
N LEU A 9 -8.99 6.17 0.17
CA LEU A 9 -7.96 7.21 0.08
C LEU A 9 -6.56 6.59 0.07
N THR A 10 -5.63 7.27 -0.59
CA THR A 10 -4.20 6.98 -0.53
C THR A 10 -3.47 8.28 -0.20
N VAL A 11 -2.63 8.24 0.83
CA VAL A 11 -1.77 9.36 1.23
C VAL A 11 -0.38 9.09 0.67
N ILE A 12 0.17 10.10 -0.02
CA ILE A 12 1.44 10.03 -0.71
C ILE A 12 2.37 11.09 -0.10
N ASP A 13 3.60 10.70 0.24
CA ASP A 13 4.70 11.63 0.45
C ASP A 13 5.41 11.84 -0.89
N PRO A 14 5.28 13.02 -1.52
CA PRO A 14 5.88 13.30 -2.82
C PRO A 14 7.39 13.55 -2.77
N ASP A 15 7.93 13.88 -1.59
CA ASP A 15 9.34 14.25 -1.41
C ASP A 15 10.22 13.03 -1.06
N ALA A 16 9.59 11.92 -0.67
CA ALA A 16 10.28 10.65 -0.44
C ALA A 16 10.71 9.96 -1.75
N SER A 17 11.71 9.09 -1.64
CA SER A 17 12.07 8.12 -2.69
C SER A 17 12.44 6.79 -2.05
N TRP A 18 12.36 5.71 -2.82
CA TRP A 18 12.71 4.37 -2.35
C TRP A 18 13.23 3.52 -3.50
N THR A 19 14.09 2.55 -3.18
CA THR A 19 14.56 1.55 -4.13
C THR A 19 13.72 0.30 -4.00
N VAL A 20 13.30 -0.26 -5.12
CA VAL A 20 12.54 -1.51 -5.15
C VAL A 20 13.48 -2.67 -4.86
N GLU A 21 13.17 -3.40 -3.80
CA GLU A 21 13.76 -4.68 -3.42
C GLU A 21 12.63 -5.71 -3.45
N GLY A 22 12.72 -6.70 -4.36
CA GLY A 22 11.62 -7.63 -4.62
C GLY A 22 11.16 -8.41 -3.39
N ASP A 23 12.09 -8.80 -2.51
CA ASP A 23 11.84 -9.54 -1.27
C ASP A 23 11.25 -8.68 -0.13
N ALA A 24 11.31 -7.35 -0.26
CA ALA A 24 10.66 -6.41 0.65
C ALA A 24 9.19 -6.15 0.29
N LEU A 25 8.72 -6.59 -0.89
CA LEU A 25 7.34 -6.41 -1.32
C LEU A 25 6.39 -7.39 -0.61
N ALA A 26 5.15 -6.97 -0.36
CA ALA A 26 4.12 -7.82 0.24
C ALA A 26 3.59 -8.95 -0.69
N SER A 27 4.14 -9.06 -1.90
CA SER A 27 3.77 -10.08 -2.89
C SER A 27 4.19 -11.47 -2.41
N ARG A 28 3.58 -12.52 -2.99
CA ARG A 28 4.04 -13.91 -2.79
C ARG A 28 5.27 -14.27 -3.61
N SER A 29 5.63 -13.43 -4.57
CA SER A 29 6.77 -13.61 -5.47
C SER A 29 7.58 -12.33 -5.53
N ASP A 30 8.88 -12.51 -5.53
CA ASP A 30 9.87 -11.43 -5.56
C ASP A 30 10.24 -11.02 -6.99
N ASN A 31 9.62 -11.64 -8.01
CA ASN A 31 9.88 -11.31 -9.41
C ASN A 31 9.16 -10.00 -9.79
N THR A 32 9.92 -8.91 -9.88
CA THR A 32 9.41 -7.59 -10.27
C THR A 32 10.26 -7.01 -11.41
N PRO A 33 9.64 -6.42 -12.44
CA PRO A 33 10.39 -5.74 -13.51
C PRO A 33 11.03 -4.43 -13.02
N PHE A 34 10.71 -3.99 -11.80
CA PHE A 34 11.21 -2.75 -11.22
C PHE A 34 12.41 -2.95 -10.29
N GLU A 35 12.94 -4.17 -10.19
CA GLU A 35 14.05 -4.52 -9.30
C GLU A 35 15.21 -3.52 -9.41
N SER A 36 15.73 -3.08 -8.27
CA SER A 36 16.81 -2.09 -8.16
C SER A 36 16.52 -0.69 -8.75
N MET A 37 15.29 -0.41 -9.20
CA MET A 37 14.90 0.94 -9.60
C MET A 37 14.61 1.80 -8.37
N THR A 38 15.13 3.02 -8.34
CA THR A 38 14.68 4.05 -7.40
C THR A 38 13.44 4.74 -7.96
N LEU A 39 12.33 4.62 -7.25
CA LEU A 39 11.06 5.23 -7.61
C LEU A 39 10.80 6.49 -6.77
N PRO A 40 10.18 7.52 -7.36
CA PRO A 40 9.79 8.72 -6.64
C PRO A 40 8.52 8.47 -5.81
N ALA A 41 8.37 9.26 -4.75
CA ALA A 41 7.28 9.24 -3.80
C ALA A 41 7.11 7.91 -3.05
N THR A 42 6.45 7.98 -1.90
CA THR A 42 6.03 6.78 -1.16
C THR A 42 4.57 6.89 -0.76
N VAL A 43 3.89 5.74 -0.67
CA VAL A 43 2.56 5.67 -0.08
C VAL A 43 2.71 5.52 1.43
N THR A 44 2.29 6.53 2.19
CA THR A 44 2.38 6.53 3.66
C THR A 44 1.17 5.88 4.31
N ALA A 45 -0.02 5.99 3.70
CA ALA A 45 -1.22 5.32 4.17
C ALA A 45 -2.20 4.98 3.04
N THR A 46 -2.91 3.86 3.20
CA THR A 46 -4.07 3.51 2.35
C THR A 46 -5.27 3.25 3.25
N LEU A 47 -6.41 3.85 2.91
CA LEU A 47 -7.68 3.69 3.59
C LEU A 47 -8.71 3.09 2.63
N LEU A 48 -9.42 2.07 3.11
CA LEU A 48 -10.58 1.48 2.44
C LEU A 48 -11.81 1.71 3.32
N ARG A 49 -12.78 2.48 2.81
CA ARG A 49 -14.02 2.83 3.54
C ARG A 49 -13.74 3.38 4.94
N GLY A 50 -12.72 4.23 5.06
CA GLY A 50 -12.31 4.87 6.32
C GLY A 50 -11.47 4.01 7.26
N ARG A 51 -11.14 2.77 6.89
CA ARG A 51 -10.23 1.90 7.67
C ARG A 51 -8.85 1.89 7.04
N ILE A 52 -7.81 2.11 7.84
CA ILE A 52 -6.41 1.97 7.40
C ILE A 52 -6.16 0.50 7.05
N THR A 53 -5.77 0.25 5.80
CA THR A 53 -5.41 -1.08 5.30
C THR A 53 -3.92 -1.20 4.97
N ALA A 54 -3.20 -0.08 4.90
CA ALA A 54 -1.74 -0.05 4.89
C ALA A 54 -1.24 1.23 5.57
N LEU A 55 -0.13 1.14 6.29
CA LEU A 55 0.51 2.26 7.00
C LEU A 55 2.02 2.04 6.99
N ASP A 56 2.78 3.09 6.65
CA ASP A 56 4.25 3.09 6.64
C ASP A 56 4.85 1.88 5.88
N GLY A 57 4.34 1.64 4.67
CA GLY A 57 4.78 0.54 3.80
C GLY A 57 4.32 -0.86 4.25
N LYS A 58 3.55 -0.99 5.34
CA LYS A 58 3.09 -2.29 5.85
C LYS A 58 1.60 -2.46 5.59
N ALA A 59 1.25 -3.55 4.91
CA ALA A 59 -0.14 -3.96 4.76
C ALA A 59 -0.71 -4.46 6.11
N ALA A 60 -1.97 -4.17 6.38
CA ALA A 60 -2.71 -4.80 7.46
C ALA A 60 -2.74 -6.32 7.25
N ALA A 61 -2.77 -7.08 8.34
CA ALA A 61 -2.86 -8.53 8.28
C ALA A 61 -4.06 -8.96 7.42
N ALA A 62 -3.81 -9.86 6.46
CA ALA A 62 -4.88 -10.39 5.63
C ALA A 62 -5.90 -11.11 6.51
N LYS A 63 -7.19 -10.77 6.36
CA LYS A 63 -8.26 -11.60 6.91
C LYS A 63 -8.25 -12.94 6.17
N PRO A 64 -8.43 -14.07 6.86
CA PRO A 64 -8.52 -15.37 6.18
C PRO A 64 -9.63 -15.35 5.13
N TRP A 65 -9.34 -15.94 3.98
CA TRP A 65 -10.32 -16.14 2.93
C TRP A 65 -11.56 -16.87 3.49
N GLY A 66 -12.76 -16.38 3.19
CA GLY A 66 -14.02 -16.96 3.67
C GLY A 66 -14.53 -16.44 5.03
N SER A 67 -13.85 -15.49 5.65
CA SER A 67 -14.32 -14.91 6.90
C SER A 67 -15.50 -13.97 6.65
N ALA A 68 -16.72 -14.36 7.06
CA ALA A 68 -17.94 -13.55 7.02
C ALA A 68 -17.71 -12.16 7.67
N PRO A 69 -18.39 -11.10 7.20
CA PRO A 69 -18.19 -9.72 7.67
C PRO A 69 -18.23 -9.58 9.19
#